data_AF-A0A8S3IC89-F1
#
_entry.id   AF-A0A8S3IC89-F1
#
_cell.length_a   1.000
_cell.length_b   1.000
_cell.length_c   1.000
_cell.angle_alpha   90.00
_cell.angle_beta   90.00
_cell.angle_gamma   90.00
#
_symmetry.space_group_name_H-M   'P 1'
#
loop_
_entity.id
_entity.type
_entity.pdbx_description
1 polymer ?
#
loop_
_entity_poly.entity_id
_entity_poly.type
_entity_poly.pdbx_seq_one_letter_code
_entity_poly.pdbx_strand_id
1 'polypeptide(L)'
;PPPLETMIMAMEQLHALSALDDEGLLTKLGRRMAEFPLEPQLSKMLIMSVELRCADEALTIVSMLSVQNVFYRPKEKAEQADQRKARFHQAEGDHLTLLAVYNAWKQNKFSNLWCYENFVQQRSLKRSQDIRKQMLGIMDRHKLDVLTCGRQTGLVQKAICSGFFRNAAKRDPQEGYRTLVDSQVVYIHPSSSIYHRQPEWYV
;
A
#
# COMPACT_ATOMS: atom_id res chain seq x y z
N PRO A 1 -26.19 16.01 -6.00
CA PRO A 1 -24.88 15.93 -6.68
C PRO A 1 -23.79 16.39 -5.70
N PRO A 2 -22.55 15.87 -5.77
CA PRO A 2 -21.46 16.36 -4.94
C PRO A 2 -21.09 17.82 -5.31
N PRO A 3 -20.41 18.56 -4.41
CA PRO A 3 -19.93 19.90 -4.71
C PRO A 3 -18.99 19.93 -5.93
N LEU A 4 -19.04 21.01 -6.70
CA LEU A 4 -18.22 21.17 -7.91
C LEU A 4 -16.72 21.07 -7.59
N GLU A 5 -16.28 21.70 -6.50
CA GLU A 5 -14.89 21.68 -6.04
C GLU A 5 -14.39 20.24 -5.82
N THR A 6 -15.22 19.37 -5.23
CA THR A 6 -14.86 17.96 -5.02
C THR A 6 -14.70 17.21 -6.34
N MET A 7 -15.52 17.53 -7.34
CA MET A 7 -15.38 16.93 -8.68
C MET A 7 -14.11 17.41 -9.38
N ILE A 8 -13.77 18.70 -9.28
CA ILE A 8 -12.54 19.27 -9.84
C ILE A 8 -11.32 18.62 -9.19
N MET A 9 -11.26 18.53 -7.86
CA MET A 9 -10.15 17.88 -7.16
C MET A 9 -9.98 16.41 -7.57
N ALA A 10 -11.09 15.69 -7.75
CA ALA A 10 -11.05 14.30 -8.23
C ALA A 10 -10.49 14.20 -9.66
N MET A 11 -10.89 15.11 -10.55
CA MET A 11 -10.34 15.17 -11.91
C MET A 11 -8.84 15.49 -11.91
N GLU A 12 -8.40 16.46 -11.12
CA GLU A 12 -6.97 16.80 -10.97
C GLU A 12 -6.14 15.64 -10.41
N GLN A 13 -6.72 14.88 -9.47
CA GLN A 13 -6.07 13.70 -8.92
C GLN A 13 -5.92 12.60 -9.97
N LEU A 14 -6.96 12.35 -10.77
CA LEU A 14 -6.91 11.37 -11.87
C LEU A 14 -5.96 11.80 -12.99
N HIS A 15 -5.93 13.09 -13.34
CA HIS A 15 -4.98 13.66 -14.29
C HIS A 15 -3.54 13.48 -13.81
N ALA A 16 -3.25 13.78 -12.55
CA ALA A 16 -1.90 13.61 -12.00
C ALA A 16 -1.45 12.15 -11.91
N LEU A 17 -2.38 11.20 -11.76
CA LEU A 17 -2.08 9.77 -11.90
C LEU A 17 -1.82 9.33 -13.35
N SER A 18 -1.96 10.25 -14.31
CA SER A 18 -1.96 10.03 -15.75
C SER A 18 -3.09 9.09 -16.21
N ALA A 19 -4.19 9.04 -15.45
CA ALA A 19 -5.39 8.30 -15.82
C ALA A 19 -6.23 9.08 -16.85
N LEU A 20 -6.19 10.42 -16.76
CA LEU A 20 -6.80 11.35 -17.73
C LEU A 20 -5.71 12.12 -18.48
N ASP A 21 -6.01 12.50 -19.72
CA ASP A 21 -5.22 13.47 -20.48
C ASP A 21 -5.71 14.92 -20.25
N ASP A 22 -5.10 15.89 -20.94
CA ASP A 22 -5.40 17.32 -20.78
C ASP A 22 -6.80 17.71 -21.26
N GLU A 23 -7.46 16.85 -22.04
CA GLU A 23 -8.85 17.01 -22.47
C GLU A 23 -9.84 16.31 -21.52
N GLY A 24 -9.34 15.64 -20.48
CA GLY A 24 -10.15 14.89 -19.52
C GLY A 24 -10.61 13.53 -20.02
N LEU A 25 -10.00 12.99 -21.09
CA LEU A 25 -10.31 11.68 -21.64
C LEU A 25 -9.41 10.60 -21.00
N LEU A 26 -9.91 9.36 -20.94
CA LEU A 26 -9.14 8.24 -20.39
C LEU A 26 -7.92 7.92 -21.28
N THR A 27 -6.74 7.94 -20.67
CA THR A 27 -5.51 7.47 -21.31
C THR A 27 -5.51 5.94 -21.45
N LYS A 28 -4.52 5.37 -22.15
CA LYS A 28 -4.31 3.91 -22.19
C LYS A 28 -4.10 3.35 -20.77
N LEU A 29 -3.39 4.09 -19.92
CA LEU A 29 -3.20 3.73 -18.53
C LEU A 29 -4.50 3.84 -17.74
N GLY A 30 -5.25 4.95 -17.89
CA GLY A 30 -6.54 5.13 -17.22
C GLY A 30 -7.54 4.04 -17.56
N ARG A 31 -7.61 3.62 -18.83
CA ARG A 31 -8.40 2.46 -19.25
C ARG A 31 -7.99 1.18 -18.52
N ARG A 32 -6.69 0.89 -18.40
CA ARG A 32 -6.21 -0.27 -17.64
C ARG A 32 -6.53 -0.15 -16.14
N MET A 33 -6.41 1.04 -15.56
CA MET A 33 -6.73 1.28 -14.15
C MET A 33 -8.20 0.98 -13.85
N ALA A 34 -9.10 1.31 -14.79
CA ALA A 34 -10.54 1.10 -14.65
C ALA A 34 -10.97 -0.39 -14.65
N GLU A 35 -10.11 -1.30 -15.14
CA GLU A 35 -10.38 -2.74 -15.10
C GLU A 35 -10.25 -3.34 -13.69
N PHE A 36 -9.55 -2.63 -12.80
CA PHE A 36 -9.35 -3.07 -11.41
C PHE A 36 -10.36 -2.41 -10.48
N PRO A 37 -11.07 -3.18 -9.62
CA PRO A 37 -11.97 -2.64 -8.60
C PRO A 37 -11.18 -2.16 -7.38
N LEU A 38 -10.26 -1.22 -7.61
CA LEU A 38 -9.37 -0.64 -6.62
C LEU A 38 -9.43 0.89 -6.69
N GLU A 39 -8.94 1.56 -5.65
CA GLU A 39 -8.71 3.00 -5.70
C GLU A 39 -7.66 3.36 -6.77
N PRO A 40 -7.76 4.52 -7.43
CA PRO A 40 -6.85 4.90 -8.51
C PRO A 40 -5.36 4.80 -8.17
N GLN A 41 -4.92 5.18 -6.96
CA GLN A 41 -3.52 5.06 -6.55
C GLN A 41 -3.06 3.59 -6.51
N LEU A 42 -3.92 2.71 -5.99
CA LEU A 42 -3.63 1.27 -5.89
C LEU A 42 -3.57 0.63 -7.27
N SER A 43 -4.52 0.97 -8.16
CA SER A 43 -4.50 0.52 -9.56
C SER A 43 -3.23 0.97 -10.28
N LYS A 44 -2.83 2.24 -10.12
CA LYS A 44 -1.60 2.79 -10.70
C LYS A 44 -0.36 2.05 -10.20
N MET A 45 -0.23 1.88 -8.89
CA MET A 45 0.86 1.13 -8.26
C MET A 45 0.93 -0.30 -8.81
N LEU A 46 -0.20 -1.00 -8.88
CA LEU A 46 -0.25 -2.39 -9.36
C LEU A 46 0.16 -2.50 -10.83
N ILE A 47 -0.32 -1.61 -11.70
CA ILE A 47 0.07 -1.62 -13.12
C ILE A 47 1.55 -1.29 -13.29
N MET A 48 2.06 -0.28 -12.58
CA MET A 48 3.48 0.10 -12.64
C MET A 48 4.41 -1.01 -12.12
N SER A 49 3.95 -1.79 -11.13
CA SER A 49 4.74 -2.90 -10.59
C SER A 49 5.06 -4.00 -11.62
N VAL A 50 4.25 -4.13 -12.68
CA VAL A 50 4.50 -5.04 -13.80
C VAL A 50 5.73 -4.56 -14.60
N GLU A 51 5.79 -3.27 -14.91
CA GLU A 51 6.92 -2.67 -15.62
C GLU A 51 8.22 -2.74 -14.79
N LEU A 52 8.09 -2.57 -13.47
CA LEU A 52 9.18 -2.66 -12.50
C LEU A 52 9.54 -4.09 -12.07
N ARG A 53 8.82 -5.11 -12.58
CA ARG A 53 9.04 -6.53 -12.27
C ARG A 53 8.97 -6.87 -10.77
N CYS A 54 8.07 -6.21 -10.03
CA CYS A 54 7.80 -6.42 -8.61
C CYS A 54 6.30 -6.66 -8.33
N ALA A 55 5.59 -7.19 -9.33
CA ALA A 55 4.14 -7.35 -9.31
C ALA A 55 3.65 -8.35 -8.26
N ASP A 56 4.41 -9.40 -7.94
CA ASP A 56 4.00 -10.37 -6.91
C ASP A 56 3.95 -9.72 -5.50
N GLU A 57 4.94 -8.88 -5.20
CA GLU A 57 5.01 -8.10 -3.97
C GLU A 57 3.93 -7.01 -3.94
N ALA A 58 3.80 -6.22 -5.01
CA ALA A 58 2.82 -5.14 -5.09
C ALA A 58 1.38 -5.67 -4.98
N LEU A 59 1.07 -6.79 -5.64
CA LEU A 59 -0.23 -7.46 -5.57
C LEU A 59 -0.57 -7.85 -4.12
N THR A 60 0.42 -8.33 -3.37
CA THR A 60 0.25 -8.66 -1.95
C THR A 60 0.02 -7.41 -1.11
N ILE A 61 0.79 -6.33 -1.33
CA ILE A 61 0.64 -5.06 -0.61
C ILE A 61 -0.72 -4.44 -0.88
N VAL A 62 -1.12 -4.31 -2.14
CA VAL A 62 -2.44 -3.78 -2.54
C VAL A 62 -3.55 -4.55 -1.82
N SER A 63 -3.48 -5.88 -1.82
CA SER A 63 -4.48 -6.73 -1.16
C SER A 63 -4.55 -6.52 0.35
N MET A 64 -3.40 -6.27 0.98
CA MET A 64 -3.31 -5.99 2.42
C MET A 64 -3.78 -4.59 2.79
N LEU A 65 -3.62 -3.60 1.90
CA LEU A 65 -4.18 -2.26 2.07
C LEU A 65 -5.70 -2.22 1.86
N SER A 66 -6.25 -3.11 1.03
CA SER A 66 -7.68 -3.21 0.75
C SER A 66 -8.50 -3.87 1.88
N VAL A 67 -7.87 -4.24 3.00
CA VAL A 67 -8.56 -4.76 4.19
C VAL A 67 -8.37 -3.82 5.38
N GLN A 68 -9.28 -3.90 6.34
CA GLN A 68 -9.13 -3.20 7.61
C GLN A 68 -7.88 -3.67 8.37
N ASN A 69 -7.42 -2.86 9.32
CA ASN A 69 -6.21 -3.08 10.10
C ASN A 69 -5.98 -4.55 10.45
N VAL A 70 -4.86 -5.08 9.96
CA VAL A 70 -4.48 -6.50 10.09
C VAL A 70 -4.00 -6.83 11.49
N PHE A 71 -3.51 -5.84 12.25
CA PHE A 71 -3.03 -6.05 13.62
C PHE A 71 -4.17 -5.98 14.63
N TYR A 72 -4.04 -6.76 15.70
CA TYR A 72 -4.95 -6.77 16.84
C TYR A 72 -4.17 -6.38 18.10
N ARG A 73 -4.65 -5.38 18.85
CA ARG A 73 -3.95 -4.84 20.02
C ARG A 73 -4.87 -4.77 21.24
N PRO A 74 -5.14 -5.90 21.91
CA PRO A 74 -5.93 -5.91 23.14
C PRO A 74 -5.23 -5.14 24.26
N LYS A 75 -5.99 -4.41 25.07
CA LYS A 75 -5.44 -3.51 26.10
C LYS A 75 -4.59 -4.26 27.13
N GLU A 76 -5.00 -5.45 27.53
CA GLU A 76 -4.28 -6.24 28.55
C GLU A 76 -2.98 -6.85 28.03
N LYS A 77 -2.82 -7.00 26.71
CA LYS A 77 -1.64 -7.59 26.07
C LYS A 77 -0.99 -6.64 25.06
N ALA A 78 -1.17 -5.34 25.26
CA ALA A 78 -0.74 -4.31 24.32
C ALA A 78 0.77 -4.39 24.05
N GLU A 79 1.59 -4.52 25.09
CA GLU A 79 3.04 -4.64 24.97
C GLU A 79 3.46 -5.92 24.22
N GLN A 80 2.80 -7.05 24.51
CA GLN A 80 3.07 -8.31 23.80
C GLN A 80 2.69 -8.21 22.32
N ALA A 81 1.56 -7.57 22.00
CA ALA A 81 1.15 -7.34 20.62
C ALA A 81 2.14 -6.44 19.86
N ASP A 82 2.61 -5.38 20.51
CA ASP A 82 3.60 -4.46 19.92
C ASP A 82 4.95 -5.17 19.68
N GLN A 83 5.42 -5.99 20.64
CA GLN A 83 6.60 -6.83 20.47
C GLN A 83 6.46 -7.82 19.30
N ARG A 84 5.28 -8.45 19.14
CA ARG A 84 5.01 -9.37 18.03
C ARG A 84 5.00 -8.64 16.68
N LYS A 85 4.35 -7.47 16.62
CA LYS A 85 4.33 -6.62 15.43
C LYS A 85 5.73 -6.14 15.05
N ALA A 86 6.54 -5.74 16.02
CA ALA A 86 7.91 -5.24 15.79
C ALA A 86 8.81 -6.26 15.07
N ARG A 87 8.55 -7.57 15.23
CA ARG A 87 9.30 -8.63 14.52
C ARG A 87 9.11 -8.60 12.99
N PHE A 88 8.03 -7.97 12.51
CA PHE A 88 7.75 -7.83 11.08
C PHE A 88 8.20 -6.49 10.50
N HIS A 89 8.59 -5.53 11.35
CA HIS A 89 8.97 -4.19 10.91
C HIS A 89 10.07 -4.27 9.84
N GLN A 90 9.78 -3.67 8.69
CA GLN A 90 10.73 -3.49 7.62
C GLN A 90 11.30 -2.07 7.68
N ALA A 91 12.61 -1.94 7.46
CA ALA A 91 13.30 -0.66 7.47
C ALA A 91 12.79 0.28 6.38
N GLU A 92 12.24 -0.31 5.31
CA GLU A 92 11.70 0.35 4.13
C GLU A 92 10.29 0.92 4.33
N GLY A 93 9.57 0.53 5.39
CA GLY A 93 8.28 1.12 5.75
C GLY A 93 7.15 0.11 6.03
N ASP A 94 5.97 0.66 6.34
CA ASP A 94 4.81 -0.12 6.77
C ASP A 94 4.21 -0.98 5.64
N HIS A 95 4.27 -0.51 4.40
CA HIS A 95 3.87 -1.30 3.23
C HIS A 95 4.65 -2.62 3.11
N LEU A 96 5.96 -2.56 3.32
CA LEU A 96 6.84 -3.72 3.31
C LEU A 96 6.66 -4.56 4.57
N THR A 97 6.30 -3.95 5.69
CA THR A 97 5.87 -4.65 6.91
C THR A 97 4.62 -5.49 6.67
N LEU A 98 3.61 -4.98 5.93
CA LEU A 98 2.43 -5.76 5.55
C LEU A 98 2.79 -6.94 4.64
N LEU A 99 3.70 -6.74 3.68
CA LEU A 99 4.22 -7.81 2.84
C LEU A 99 4.90 -8.91 3.68
N ALA A 100 5.72 -8.52 4.65
CA ALA A 100 6.40 -9.45 5.56
C ALA A 100 5.40 -10.28 6.39
N VAL A 101 4.35 -9.64 6.93
CA VAL A 101 3.28 -10.33 7.68
C VAL A 101 2.56 -11.35 6.80
N TYR A 102 2.14 -10.96 5.59
CA TYR A 102 1.45 -11.87 4.68
C TYR A 102 2.32 -13.07 4.29
N ASN A 103 3.60 -12.83 3.96
CA ASN A 103 4.54 -13.88 3.59
C ASN A 103 4.82 -14.83 4.75
N ALA A 104 4.96 -14.32 5.98
CA ALA A 104 5.14 -15.15 7.16
C ALA A 104 3.89 -16.01 7.42
N TRP A 105 2.68 -15.47 7.26
CA TRP A 105 1.45 -16.24 7.36
C TRP A 105 1.36 -17.34 6.30
N LYS A 106 1.71 -17.03 5.05
CA LYS A 106 1.79 -17.98 3.92
C LYS A 106 2.79 -19.11 4.20
N GLN A 107 3.98 -18.79 4.69
CA GLN A 107 5.01 -19.78 5.07
C GLN A 107 4.54 -20.69 6.22
N ASN A 108 3.74 -20.15 7.15
CA ASN A 108 3.10 -20.91 8.22
C ASN A 108 1.77 -21.55 7.79
N LYS A 109 1.64 -21.88 6.49
CA LYS A 109 0.53 -22.63 5.90
C LYS A 109 -0.85 -22.02 6.20
N PHE A 110 -0.91 -20.68 6.27
CA PHE A 110 -2.13 -19.94 6.58
C PHE A 110 -2.76 -20.31 7.95
N SER A 111 -1.93 -20.69 8.92
CA SER A 111 -2.35 -21.17 10.24
C SER A 111 -3.11 -20.13 11.06
N ASN A 112 -4.23 -20.56 11.66
CA ASN A 112 -5.02 -19.74 12.57
C ASN A 112 -4.31 -19.53 13.91
N LEU A 113 -3.62 -20.56 14.40
CA LEU A 113 -2.84 -20.49 15.63
C LEU A 113 -1.71 -19.47 15.47
N TRP A 114 -1.04 -19.47 14.30
CA TRP A 114 -0.01 -18.47 14.00
C TRP A 114 -0.56 -17.05 14.05
N CYS A 115 -1.75 -16.81 13.50
CA CYS A 115 -2.40 -15.50 13.57
C CYS A 115 -2.66 -15.07 15.02
N TYR A 116 -3.17 -15.98 15.85
CA TYR A 116 -3.42 -15.73 17.27
C TYR A 116 -2.13 -15.38 18.03
N GLU A 117 -1.08 -16.18 17.88
CA GLU A 117 0.21 -15.99 18.55
C GLU A 117 0.95 -14.71 18.12
N ASN A 118 0.69 -14.22 16.92
CA ASN A 118 1.31 -13.01 16.37
C ASN A 118 0.40 -11.79 16.41
N PHE A 119 -0.76 -11.87 17.06
CA PHE A 119 -1.70 -10.76 17.18
C PHE A 119 -2.15 -10.20 15.82
N VAL A 120 -2.40 -11.10 14.87
CA VAL A 120 -2.86 -10.78 13.52
C VAL A 120 -4.28 -11.29 13.32
N GLN A 121 -5.12 -10.47 12.69
CA GLN A 121 -6.52 -10.77 12.43
C GLN A 121 -6.65 -11.73 11.24
N GLN A 122 -6.94 -13.00 11.53
CA GLN A 122 -7.12 -14.05 10.52
C GLN A 122 -8.20 -13.69 9.47
N ARG A 123 -9.32 -13.08 9.90
CA ARG A 123 -10.40 -12.68 8.99
C ARG A 123 -9.90 -11.68 7.94
N SER A 124 -9.12 -10.69 8.37
CA SER A 124 -8.52 -9.69 7.48
C SER A 124 -7.52 -10.34 6.51
N LEU A 125 -6.67 -11.27 6.98
CA LEU A 125 -5.72 -11.98 6.12
C LEU A 125 -6.39 -12.91 5.10
N LYS A 126 -7.46 -13.60 5.48
CA LYS A 126 -8.25 -14.40 4.53
C LYS A 126 -8.89 -13.52 3.46
N ARG A 127 -9.49 -12.40 3.87
CA ARG A 127 -10.06 -11.43 2.94
C ARG A 127 -8.98 -10.85 2.00
N SER A 128 -7.79 -10.54 2.50
CA SER A 128 -6.70 -10.06 1.65
C SER A 128 -6.24 -11.15 0.67
N GLN A 129 -6.22 -12.43 1.08
CA GLN A 129 -5.97 -13.53 0.15
C GLN A 129 -7.02 -13.63 -0.96
N ASP A 130 -8.30 -13.44 -0.66
CA ASP A 130 -9.36 -13.48 -1.67
C ASP A 130 -9.27 -12.31 -2.65
N ILE A 131 -9.01 -11.09 -2.15
CA ILE A 131 -8.74 -9.91 -2.97
C ILE A 131 -7.53 -10.15 -3.87
N ARG A 132 -6.46 -10.72 -3.31
CA ARG A 132 -5.24 -11.05 -4.07
C ARG A 132 -5.52 -12.00 -5.23
N LYS A 133 -6.34 -13.04 -5.01
CA LYS A 133 -6.77 -13.99 -6.06
C LYS A 133 -7.60 -13.29 -7.13
N GLN A 134 -8.51 -12.41 -6.74
CA GLN A 134 -9.32 -11.64 -7.68
C GLN A 134 -8.45 -10.73 -8.56
N MET A 135 -7.51 -10.00 -7.94
CA MET A 135 -6.60 -9.10 -8.66
C MET A 135 -5.69 -9.89 -9.60
N LEU A 136 -5.16 -11.04 -9.15
CA LEU A 136 -4.39 -11.95 -10.00
C LEU A 136 -5.19 -12.43 -11.22
N GLY A 137 -6.47 -12.76 -11.05
CA GLY A 137 -7.35 -13.16 -12.14
C GLY A 137 -7.63 -12.04 -13.14
N ILE A 138 -7.66 -10.78 -12.71
CA ILE A 138 -7.72 -9.62 -13.63
C ILE A 138 -6.39 -9.50 -14.39
N MET A 139 -5.26 -9.56 -13.68
CA MET A 139 -3.93 -9.47 -14.30
C MET A 139 -3.71 -10.54 -15.38
N ASP A 140 -4.10 -11.78 -15.11
CA ASP A 140 -3.99 -12.89 -16.06
C ASP A 140 -4.86 -12.67 -17.32
N ARG A 141 -6.12 -12.25 -17.14
CA ARG A 141 -7.02 -11.91 -18.26
C ARG A 141 -6.46 -10.81 -19.16
N HIS A 142 -5.73 -9.85 -18.59
CA HIS A 142 -5.09 -8.76 -19.34
C HIS A 142 -3.63 -9.05 -19.74
N LYS A 143 -3.14 -10.28 -19.54
CA LYS A 143 -1.78 -10.72 -19.87
C LYS A 143 -0.70 -9.84 -19.22
N LEU A 144 -0.88 -9.53 -17.94
CA LEU A 144 0.08 -8.80 -17.13
C LEU A 144 0.96 -9.80 -16.36
N ASP A 145 2.26 -9.79 -16.65
CA ASP A 145 3.20 -10.71 -16.03
C ASP A 145 3.38 -10.43 -14.53
N VAL A 146 3.16 -11.46 -13.70
CA VAL A 146 3.35 -11.39 -12.25
C VAL A 146 4.71 -11.97 -11.89
N LEU A 147 5.70 -11.09 -11.81
CA LEU A 147 7.07 -11.41 -11.44
C LEU A 147 7.40 -10.90 -10.03
N THR A 148 8.30 -11.62 -9.35
CA THR A 148 8.88 -11.22 -8.06
C THR A 148 10.19 -10.47 -8.28
N CYS A 149 10.41 -9.39 -7.52
CA CYS A 149 11.69 -8.71 -7.47
C CYS A 149 12.65 -9.31 -6.42
N GLY A 150 12.22 -10.34 -5.70
CA GLY A 150 12.99 -10.99 -4.64
C GLY A 150 13.39 -10.01 -3.54
N ARG A 151 14.70 -9.78 -3.37
CA ARG A 151 15.24 -8.89 -2.33
C ARG A 151 15.36 -7.43 -2.75
N GLN A 152 14.99 -7.07 -3.98
CA GLN A 152 15.12 -5.70 -4.49
C GLN A 152 13.95 -4.82 -4.06
N THR A 153 13.83 -4.57 -2.76
CA THR A 153 12.72 -3.81 -2.14
C THR A 153 12.58 -2.39 -2.70
N GLY A 154 13.67 -1.79 -3.21
CA GLY A 154 13.63 -0.49 -3.90
C GLY A 154 12.72 -0.46 -5.14
N LEU A 155 12.51 -1.58 -5.82
CA LEU A 155 11.56 -1.66 -6.95
C LEU A 155 10.11 -1.56 -6.46
N VAL A 156 9.81 -2.16 -5.31
CA VAL A 156 8.50 -2.05 -4.65
C VAL A 156 8.25 -0.61 -4.18
N GLN A 157 9.25 0.04 -3.59
CA GLN A 157 9.15 1.44 -3.17
C GLN A 157 8.89 2.36 -4.38
N LYS A 158 9.55 2.16 -5.52
CA LYS A 158 9.27 2.89 -6.76
C LYS A 158 7.83 2.68 -7.24
N ALA A 159 7.31 1.44 -7.17
CA ALA A 159 5.93 1.15 -7.52
C ALA A 159 4.94 1.87 -6.58
N ILE A 160 5.19 1.85 -5.27
CA ILE A 160 4.38 2.59 -4.27
C ILE A 160 4.39 4.09 -4.59
N CYS A 161 5.57 4.69 -4.78
CA CYS A 161 5.68 6.11 -5.11
C CYS A 161 4.91 6.47 -6.39
N SER A 162 4.84 5.58 -7.38
CA SER A 162 4.11 5.87 -8.63
C SER A 162 2.59 6.07 -8.43
N GLY A 163 2.00 5.44 -7.43
CA GLY A 163 0.58 5.59 -7.07
C GLY A 163 0.35 6.63 -5.99
N PHE A 164 1.24 6.72 -5.01
CA PHE A 164 1.05 7.50 -3.78
C PHE A 164 1.90 8.77 -3.71
N PHE A 165 2.51 9.24 -4.80
CA PHE A 165 3.37 10.44 -4.79
C PHE A 165 2.70 11.70 -4.20
N ARG A 166 1.37 11.85 -4.33
CA ARG A 166 0.62 12.96 -3.70
C ARG A 166 0.53 12.87 -2.17
N ASN A 167 0.76 11.70 -1.60
CA ASN A 167 0.77 11.45 -0.16
C ASN A 167 2.16 11.62 0.46
N ALA A 168 3.16 12.03 -0.33
CA ALA A 168 4.52 12.21 0.14
C ALA A 168 4.65 13.37 1.12
N ALA A 169 5.53 13.19 2.12
CA ALA A 169 5.90 14.22 3.07
C ALA A 169 7.43 14.30 3.24
N LYS A 170 7.93 15.52 3.46
CA LYS A 170 9.34 15.83 3.71
C LYS A 170 9.52 16.27 5.15
N ARG A 171 10.61 15.84 5.79
CA ARG A 171 10.99 16.31 7.12
C ARG A 171 11.21 17.82 7.10
N ASP A 172 10.55 18.52 8.02
CA ASP A 172 10.72 19.95 8.19
C ASP A 172 11.91 20.24 9.14
N PRO A 173 12.74 21.26 8.88
CA PRO A 173 13.84 21.61 9.77
C PRO A 173 13.41 22.11 11.15
N GLN A 174 12.21 22.67 11.27
CA GLN A 174 11.68 23.21 12.52
C GLN A 174 10.84 22.17 13.26
N GLU A 175 9.80 21.63 12.61
CA GLU A 175 8.84 20.76 13.30
C GLU A 175 8.18 19.73 12.36
N GLY A 176 8.29 18.45 12.74
CA GLY A 176 7.56 17.37 12.09
C GLY A 176 7.92 17.17 10.62
N TYR A 177 6.89 17.01 9.79
CA TYR A 177 6.98 16.83 8.35
C TYR A 177 5.98 17.73 7.64
N ARG A 178 6.26 18.09 6.40
CA ARG A 178 5.33 18.80 5.52
C ARG A 178 4.92 17.93 4.34
N THR A 179 3.62 17.84 4.11
CA THR A 179 3.06 17.21 2.90
C THR A 179 3.44 18.01 1.66
N LEU A 180 3.67 17.31 0.53
CA LEU A 180 4.10 17.98 -0.70
C LEU A 180 2.97 18.72 -1.44
N VAL A 181 1.72 18.31 -1.26
CA VAL A 181 0.59 18.89 -2.01
C VAL A 181 0.12 20.19 -1.39
N ASP A 182 -0.01 20.26 -0.08
CA ASP A 182 -0.66 21.37 0.64
C ASP A 182 0.19 21.92 1.81
N SER A 183 1.43 21.45 1.98
CA SER A 183 2.38 21.94 2.99
C SER A 183 1.89 21.87 4.45
N GLN A 184 0.93 20.98 4.72
CA GLN A 184 0.40 20.72 6.06
C GLN A 184 1.46 20.07 6.94
N VAL A 185 1.53 20.50 8.20
CA VAL A 185 2.41 19.90 9.21
C VAL A 185 1.79 18.60 9.70
N VAL A 186 2.52 17.50 9.52
CA VAL A 186 2.10 16.13 9.86
C VAL A 186 3.22 15.41 10.63
N TYR A 187 2.84 14.33 11.31
CA TYR A 187 3.75 13.51 12.11
C TYR A 187 3.61 12.04 11.74
N ILE A 188 4.72 11.31 11.82
CA ILE A 188 4.70 9.85 11.70
C ILE A 188 3.91 9.30 12.90
N HIS A 189 2.91 8.48 12.63
CA HIS A 189 2.11 7.87 13.68
C HIS A 189 2.96 6.90 14.54
N PRO A 190 2.81 6.87 15.88
CA PRO A 190 3.63 6.01 16.76
C PRO A 190 3.57 4.51 16.47
N SER A 191 2.52 4.06 15.77
CA SER A 191 2.38 2.66 15.38
C SER A 191 3.18 2.27 14.13
N SER A 192 3.83 3.23 13.47
CA SER A 192 4.60 3.00 12.25
C SER A 192 5.96 2.35 12.55
N SER A 193 6.37 1.44 11.68
CA SER A 193 7.70 0.82 11.70
C SER A 193 8.85 1.82 11.57
N ILE A 194 8.60 2.99 10.97
CA ILE A 194 9.61 4.04 10.74
C ILE A 194 9.58 5.18 11.77
N TYR A 195 8.73 5.08 12.81
CA TYR A 195 8.54 6.14 13.81
C TYR A 195 9.87 6.62 14.45
N HIS A 196 10.74 5.68 14.84
CA HIS A 196 12.03 6.01 15.43
C HIS A 196 13.13 6.33 14.41
N ARG A 197 12.93 6.01 13.12
CA ARG A 197 13.94 6.20 12.08
C ARG A 197 13.99 7.64 11.56
N GLN A 198 12.84 8.32 11.57
CA GLN A 198 12.68 9.71 11.12
C GLN A 198 13.38 10.01 9.77
N PRO A 199 13.00 9.31 8.68
CA PRO A 199 13.61 9.51 7.36
C PRO A 199 13.41 10.94 6.85
N GLU A 200 14.25 11.40 5.92
CA GLU A 200 14.07 12.73 5.32
C GLU A 200 12.77 12.82 4.48
N TRP A 201 12.37 11.72 3.86
CA TRP A 201 11.20 11.61 3.00
C TRP A 201 10.41 10.34 3.31
N TYR A 202 9.08 10.41 3.28
CA TYR A 202 8.21 9.22 3.31
C TYR A 202 6.96 9.39 2.44
N VAL A 203 6.34 8.25 2.11
CA VAL A 203 5.07 8.11 1.38
C VAL A 203 4.17 7.14 2.14
#